data_AF-A0A8J8F8K9-F1
#
_entry.id   AF-A0A8J8F8K9-F1
#
_cell.length_a   1.000
_cell.length_b   1.000
_cell.length_c   1.000
_cell.angle_alpha   90.00
_cell.angle_beta   90.00
_cell.angle_gamma   90.00
#
_symmetry.space_group_name_H-M   'P 1'
#
loop_
_entity.id
_entity.type
_entity.pdbx_description
1 polymer ?
#
loop_
_entity_poly.entity_id
_entity_poly.type
_entity_poly.pdbx_seq_one_letter_code
_entity_poly.pdbx_strand_id
1 'polypeptide(L)'
;MSASDDPRRVHFQSPEYLVDRLDAIAELFETDRTDLLVEAIRQYIEETADSETFQELVARKYYDDQLEFETVKQLVGAETAQRLRLLKADLENEPLDLASPDDVDVYDGDAVAVDPADDDR
;
A
#
# COMPACT_ATOMS: atom_id res chain seq x y z
N MET A 1 20.32 7.43 0.15
CA MET A 1 21.53 6.61 -0.03
C MET A 1 21.30 5.74 -1.25
N SER A 2 22.20 5.76 -2.24
CA SER A 2 22.12 4.80 -3.34
C SER A 2 22.32 3.41 -2.74
N ALA A 3 21.32 2.54 -2.83
CA ALA A 3 21.57 1.13 -2.67
C ALA A 3 22.67 0.80 -3.68
N SER A 4 23.81 0.30 -3.23
CA SER A 4 24.84 -0.18 -4.14
C SER A 4 24.20 -1.24 -5.02
N ASP A 5 24.29 -1.08 -6.34
CA ASP A 5 23.86 -2.09 -7.34
C ASP A 5 24.76 -3.35 -7.27
N ASP A 6 25.76 -3.33 -6.38
CA ASP A 6 26.63 -4.47 -6.13
C ASP A 6 25.85 -5.65 -5.53
N PRO A 7 26.02 -6.85 -6.11
CA PRO A 7 25.30 -8.04 -5.65
C PRO A 7 25.71 -8.39 -4.22
N ARG A 8 24.72 -8.51 -3.34
CA ARG A 8 24.91 -9.01 -1.98
C ARG A 8 24.61 -10.51 -1.94
N ARG A 9 25.61 -11.32 -1.53
CA ARG A 9 25.42 -12.76 -1.31
C ARG A 9 24.52 -13.02 -0.11
N VAL A 10 23.51 -13.85 -0.32
CA VAL A 10 22.54 -14.30 0.69
C VAL A 10 22.35 -15.81 0.58
N HIS A 11 22.08 -16.47 1.70
CA HIS A 11 21.83 -17.91 1.74
C HIS A 11 20.33 -18.15 1.99
N PHE A 12 19.70 -18.91 1.10
CA PHE A 12 18.30 -19.33 1.25
C PHE A 12 18.23 -20.84 1.49
N GLN A 13 17.46 -21.22 2.50
CA GLN A 13 17.05 -22.61 2.67
C GLN A 13 15.67 -22.76 2.03
N SER A 14 15.57 -23.63 1.03
CA SER A 14 14.33 -23.91 0.32
C SER A 14 14.09 -25.41 0.31
N PRO A 15 12.84 -25.87 0.41
CA PRO A 15 12.48 -27.23 0.07
C PRO A 15 13.01 -27.65 -1.30
N GLU A 16 13.51 -28.89 -1.41
CA GLU A 16 14.08 -29.45 -2.64
C GLU A 16 13.13 -29.31 -3.84
N TYR A 17 11.85 -29.64 -3.66
CA TYR A 17 10.84 -29.56 -4.72
C TYR A 17 10.65 -28.15 -5.31
N LEU A 18 10.88 -27.09 -4.52
CA LEU A 18 10.79 -25.72 -5.04
C LEU A 18 11.99 -25.39 -5.92
N VAL A 19 13.17 -25.85 -5.52
CA VAL A 19 14.41 -25.64 -6.28
C VAL A 19 14.34 -26.39 -7.61
N ASP A 20 13.90 -27.65 -7.60
CA ASP A 20 13.74 -28.45 -8.82
C ASP A 20 12.76 -27.81 -9.81
N ARG A 21 11.64 -27.29 -9.30
CA ARG A 21 10.66 -26.60 -10.12
C ARG A 21 11.22 -25.30 -10.70
N LEU A 22 12.00 -24.55 -9.91
CA LEU A 22 12.66 -23.32 -10.37
C LEU A 22 13.69 -23.62 -11.46
N ASP A 23 14.47 -24.69 -11.30
CA ASP A 23 15.46 -25.12 -12.28
C ASP A 23 14.81 -25.57 -13.60
N ALA A 24 13.70 -26.31 -13.54
CA ALA A 24 12.95 -26.70 -14.73
C ALA A 24 12.36 -25.49 -15.48
N ILE A 25 11.91 -24.47 -14.75
CA ILE A 25 11.43 -23.22 -15.34
C ILE A 25 12.61 -22.46 -15.95
N ALA A 26 13.73 -22.33 -15.24
CA ALA A 26 14.91 -21.64 -15.73
C ALA A 26 15.45 -22.27 -17.04
N GLU A 27 15.47 -23.60 -17.13
CA GLU A 27 15.81 -24.34 -18.35
C GLU A 27 14.86 -24.02 -19.51
N LEU A 28 13.54 -23.96 -19.24
CA LEU A 28 12.53 -23.61 -20.26
C LEU A 28 12.69 -22.17 -20.79
N PHE A 29 13.07 -21.25 -19.91
CA PHE A 29 13.26 -19.83 -20.25
C PHE A 29 14.70 -19.51 -20.70
N GLU A 30 15.59 -20.51 -20.78
CA GLU A 30 17.02 -20.34 -21.09
C GLU A 30 17.70 -19.26 -20.22
N THR A 31 17.33 -19.20 -18.94
CA THR A 31 17.81 -18.21 -17.96
C THR A 31 18.49 -18.87 -16.76
N ASP A 32 19.22 -18.08 -15.98
CA ASP A 32 19.82 -18.54 -14.74
C ASP A 32 18.80 -18.51 -13.59
N ARG A 33 18.90 -19.51 -12.70
CA ARG A 33 18.08 -19.57 -11.47
C ARG A 33 18.16 -18.28 -10.65
N THR A 34 19.35 -17.68 -10.58
CA THR A 34 19.56 -16.44 -9.83
C THR A 34 18.77 -15.29 -10.44
N ASP A 35 18.79 -15.16 -11.78
CA ASP A 35 18.08 -14.10 -12.48
C ASP A 35 16.57 -14.25 -12.29
N LEU A 36 16.06 -15.49 -12.40
CA LEU A 36 14.65 -15.78 -12.16
C LEU A 36 14.23 -15.43 -10.73
N LEU A 37 15.06 -15.75 -9.72
CA LEU A 37 14.79 -15.39 -8.33
C LEU A 37 14.83 -13.88 -8.12
N VAL A 38 15.79 -13.18 -8.71
CA VAL A 38 15.89 -11.72 -8.63
C VAL A 38 14.67 -11.06 -9.25
N GLU A 39 14.24 -11.53 -10.42
CA GLU A 39 13.06 -11.03 -11.11
C GLU A 39 11.79 -11.27 -10.28
N ALA A 40 11.59 -12.50 -9.78
CA ALA A 40 10.44 -12.83 -8.95
C ALA A 40 10.39 -11.99 -7.66
N ILE A 41 11.53 -11.74 -7.03
CA ILE A 41 11.61 -10.89 -5.83
C ILE A 41 11.29 -9.43 -6.18
N ARG A 42 11.85 -8.90 -7.28
CA ARG A 42 11.54 -7.55 -7.75
C ARG A 42 10.04 -7.40 -7.99
N GLN A 43 9.45 -8.31 -8.76
CA GLN A 43 8.02 -8.30 -9.05
C GLN A 43 7.19 -8.35 -7.78
N TYR A 44 7.51 -9.26 -6.86
CA TYR A 44 6.78 -9.39 -5.60
C TYR A 44 6.84 -8.11 -4.76
N ILE A 45 8.00 -7.44 -4.71
CA ILE A 45 8.16 -6.18 -3.98
C ILE A 45 7.34 -5.06 -4.63
N GLU A 46 7.39 -4.94 -5.96
CA GLU A 46 6.61 -3.93 -6.70
C GLU A 46 5.11 -4.15 -6.52
N GLU A 47 4.61 -5.36 -6.71
CA GLU A 47 3.21 -5.72 -6.51
C GLU A 47 2.76 -5.49 -5.06
N THR A 48 3.62 -5.80 -4.08
CA THR A 48 3.32 -5.55 -2.67
C THR A 48 3.29 -4.05 -2.36
N ALA A 49 4.21 -3.27 -2.91
CA ALA A 49 4.27 -1.81 -2.72
C ALA A 49 3.06 -1.10 -3.34
N ASP A 50 2.55 -1.60 -4.46
CA ASP A 50 1.37 -1.07 -5.14
C ASP A 50 0.03 -1.58 -4.55
N SER A 51 0.07 -2.57 -3.65
CA SER A 51 -1.12 -3.07 -2.98
C SER A 51 -1.73 -2.01 -2.05
N GLU A 52 -3.01 -1.67 -2.26
CA GLU A 52 -3.76 -0.74 -1.41
C GLU A 52 -3.72 -1.13 0.07
N THR A 53 -3.91 -2.42 0.38
CA THR A 53 -3.86 -2.93 1.76
C THR A 53 -2.49 -2.73 2.41
N PHE A 54 -1.41 -2.90 1.64
CA PHE A 54 -0.07 -2.67 2.14
C PHE A 54 0.21 -1.19 2.35
N GLN A 55 -0.19 -0.33 1.40
CA GLN A 55 -0.05 1.11 1.53
C GLN A 55 -0.83 1.66 2.72
N GLU A 56 -2.04 1.16 2.98
CA GLU A 56 -2.85 1.55 4.14
C GLU A 56 -2.15 1.14 5.45
N LEU A 57 -1.58 -0.06 5.52
CA LEU A 57 -0.83 -0.52 6.69
C LEU A 57 0.40 0.37 6.94
N VAL A 58 1.13 0.74 5.89
CA VAL A 58 2.29 1.63 5.99
C VAL A 58 1.86 3.02 6.42
N ALA A 59 0.78 3.56 5.84
CA ALA A 59 0.23 4.87 6.17
C ALA A 59 -0.17 4.96 7.65
N ARG A 60 -0.93 3.98 8.14
CA ARG A 60 -1.33 3.90 9.56
C ARG A 60 -0.12 3.95 10.48
N LYS A 61 0.87 3.09 10.25
CA LYS A 61 2.09 3.06 11.06
C LYS A 61 2.93 4.34 10.95
N TYR A 62 2.90 5.01 9.80
CA TYR A 62 3.60 6.28 9.60
C TYR A 62 2.91 7.45 10.32
N TYR A 63 1.58 7.49 10.31
CA TYR A 63 0.80 8.50 11.03
C TYR A 63 0.89 8.31 12.55
N ASP A 64 1.02 7.07 13.02
CA ASP A 64 1.24 6.72 14.42
C ASP A 64 2.71 6.89 14.90
N ASP A 65 3.58 7.53 14.11
CA ASP A 65 5.02 7.72 14.40
C ASP A 65 5.82 6.41 14.63
N GLN A 66 5.33 5.27 14.16
CA GLN A 66 5.99 3.97 14.29
C GLN A 66 6.98 3.68 13.15
N LEU A 67 6.94 4.48 12.07
CA LEU A 67 7.83 4.37 10.94
C LEU A 67 8.44 5.72 10.61
N GLU A 68 9.75 5.73 10.39
CA GLU A 68 10.46 6.88 9.86
C GLU A 68 10.14 7.08 8.37
N PHE A 69 10.15 8.33 7.91
CA PHE A 69 9.88 8.67 6.51
C PHE A 69 10.80 7.93 5.52
N GLU A 70 12.07 7.75 5.87
CA GLU A 70 13.03 7.02 5.04
C GLU A 70 12.70 5.52 4.93
N THR A 71 12.05 4.94 5.94
CA THR A 71 11.56 3.56 5.89
C THR A 71 10.32 3.47 5.01
N VAL A 72 9.39 4.40 5.15
CA VAL A 72 8.20 4.48 4.28
C VAL A 72 8.61 4.59 2.81
N LYS A 73 9.59 5.44 2.52
CA LYS A 73 10.17 5.60 1.17
C LYS A 73 10.74 4.31 0.58
N GLN A 74 11.31 3.43 1.41
CA GLN A 74 11.82 2.13 0.96
C GLN A 74 10.71 1.10 0.74
N LEU A 75 9.58 1.22 1.46
CA LEU A 75 8.47 0.26 1.40
C LEU A 75 7.48 0.55 0.27
N VAL A 76 7.09 1.81 0.06
CA VAL A 76 6.07 2.21 -0.92
C VAL A 76 6.62 3.05 -2.07
N GLY A 77 7.93 3.26 -2.10
CA GLY A 77 8.58 4.13 -3.08
C GLY A 77 8.51 5.62 -2.72
N ALA A 78 9.25 6.43 -3.49
CA ALA A 78 9.44 7.86 -3.21
C ALA A 78 8.17 8.68 -3.41
N GLU A 79 7.38 8.38 -4.45
CA GLU A 79 6.17 9.13 -4.77
C GLU A 79 5.10 8.94 -3.70
N THR A 80 4.74 7.69 -3.41
CA THR A 80 3.72 7.35 -2.42
C THR A 80 4.12 7.84 -1.03
N ALA A 81 5.40 7.69 -0.64
CA ALA A 81 5.89 8.24 0.62
C ALA A 81 5.73 9.76 0.71
N GLN A 82 6.03 10.51 -0.36
CA GLN A 82 5.83 11.96 -0.39
C GLN A 82 4.35 12.33 -0.23
N ARG A 83 3.43 11.59 -0.88
CA ARG A 83 1.98 11.79 -0.71
C ARG A 83 1.56 11.59 0.74
N LEU A 84 2.02 10.51 1.38
CA LEU A 84 1.75 10.23 2.80
C LEU A 84 2.30 11.34 3.71
N ARG A 85 3.51 11.84 3.43
CA ARG A 85 4.11 12.94 4.21
C ARG A 85 3.32 14.24 4.09
N LEU A 86 2.87 14.58 2.89
CA LEU A 86 2.03 15.77 2.68
C LEU A 86 0.70 15.63 3.42
N LEU A 87 0.08 14.43 3.37
CA LEU A 87 -1.16 14.18 4.08
C LEU A 87 -0.97 14.25 5.59
N LYS A 88 0.11 13.66 6.13
CA LYS A 88 0.43 13.78 7.57
C LYS A 88 0.58 15.23 8.00
N ALA A 89 1.33 16.03 7.24
CA ALA A 89 1.49 17.45 7.53
C ALA A 89 0.17 18.23 7.49
N ASP A 90 -0.74 17.85 6.59
CA ASP A 90 -2.09 18.43 6.52
C ASP A 90 -2.95 18.03 7.74
N LEU A 91 -2.88 16.77 8.17
CA LEU A 91 -3.56 16.31 9.39
C LEU A 91 -3.01 16.97 10.67
N GLU A 92 -1.71 17.26 10.70
CA GLU A 92 -1.04 17.92 11.83
C GLU A 92 -1.18 19.44 11.82
N ASN A 93 -1.63 20.03 10.70
CA ASN A 93 -1.97 21.46 10.67
C ASN A 93 -3.14 21.75 11.61
N GLU A 94 -3.27 23.04 11.96
CA GLU A 94 -4.31 23.50 12.86
C GLU A 94 -5.68 22.95 12.42
N PRO A 95 -6.40 22.23 13.30
CA PRO A 95 -7.72 21.72 12.97
C PRO A 95 -8.58 22.89 12.50
N LEU A 96 -9.33 22.66 11.42
CA LEU A 96 -10.27 23.66 10.91
C LEU A 96 -11.13 24.16 12.09
N ASP A 97 -11.17 25.47 12.28
CA ASP A 97 -12.04 26.15 13.25
C ASP A 97 -13.50 26.04 12.77
N LEU A 98 -13.98 24.81 12.74
CA LEU A 98 -15.35 24.48 12.43
C LEU A 98 -16.15 24.86 13.67
N ALA A 99 -17.08 25.79 13.49
CA ALA A 99 -18.11 26.02 14.48
C ALA A 99 -18.74 24.66 14.83
N SER A 100 -19.02 24.46 16.12
CA SER A 100 -19.87 23.34 16.52
C SER A 100 -21.13 23.39 15.66
N PRO A 101 -21.62 22.24 15.15
CA PRO A 101 -22.81 22.23 14.32
C PRO A 101 -23.91 22.95 15.08
N ASP A 102 -24.42 24.03 14.47
CA ASP A 102 -25.60 24.67 15.00
C ASP A 102 -26.72 23.62 14.97
N ASP A 103 -27.52 23.55 16.02
CA ASP A 103 -28.71 22.67 16.12
C ASP A 103 -29.85 23.20 15.23
N VAL A 104 -29.48 23.63 14.02
CA VAL A 104 -30.39 24.05 12.97
C VAL A 104 -30.86 22.78 12.28
N ASP A 105 -32.17 22.61 12.22
CA ASP A 105 -32.77 21.60 11.37
C ASP A 105 -32.49 22.00 9.91
N VAL A 106 -31.47 21.38 9.31
CA VAL A 106 -31.13 21.58 7.90
C VAL A 106 -32.26 21.09 6.99
N TYR A 107 -33.14 20.23 7.53
CA TYR A 107 -34.35 19.76 6.89
C TYR A 107 -35.53 20.61 7.39
N ASP A 108 -35.52 21.91 7.07
CA ASP A 108 -36.65 22.83 7.28
C ASP A 108 -37.81 22.48 6.32
N GLY A 109 -38.43 21.33 6.56
CA GLY A 109 -39.53 20.81 5.77
C GLY A 109 -40.09 19.54 6.40
N ASP A 110 -41.42 19.37 6.29
CA ASP A 110 -42.08 18.12 6.65
C ASP A 110 -41.35 16.95 5.95
N ALA A 111 -40.68 16.11 6.74
CA ALA A 111 -40.02 14.92 6.25
C ALA A 111 -41.04 14.08 5.48
N VAL A 112 -40.94 14.09 4.14
CA VAL A 112 -41.85 13.33 3.30
C VAL A 112 -41.45 11.87 3.42
N ALA A 113 -42.20 11.11 4.23
CA ALA A 113 -42.10 9.66 4.24
C ALA A 113 -42.59 9.14 2.88
N VAL A 114 -41.66 8.62 2.08
CA VAL A 114 -42.00 7.89 0.86
C VAL A 114 -42.39 6.47 1.27
N ASP A 115 -43.67 6.11 1.07
CA ASP A 115 -44.14 4.75 1.24
C ASP A 115 -43.66 3.91 0.03
N PRO A 116 -42.87 2.84 0.21
CA PRO A 116 -42.35 2.04 -0.90
C PRO A 116 -43.42 1.17 -1.60
N ALA A 117 -44.71 1.32 -1.29
CA ALA A 117 -45.78 0.55 -1.89
C ALA A 117 -46.48 1.30 -3.03
N ASP A 118 -45.99 1.11 -4.25
CA ASP A 118 -46.79 0.84 -5.46
C ASP A 118 -45.85 0.67 -6.68
N ASP A 119 -45.03 -0.38 -6.64
CA ASP A 119 -44.49 -1.00 -7.86
C ASP A 119 -45.07 -2.41 -7.96
N ASP A 120 -46.37 -2.47 -8.23
CA ASP A 120 -47.04 -3.68 -8.69
C ASP A 120 -48.12 -3.28 -9.70
N ARG A 121 -47.70 -3.07 -10.96
CA ARG A 121 -48.58 -3.14 -12.13
C ARG A 121 -47.89 -3.55 -13.41
#